data_AF-A0AAN1SFD2-F1
#
_entry.id   AF-A0AAN1SFD2-F1
#
_cell.length_a   1.000
_cell.length_b   1.000
_cell.length_c   1.000
_cell.angle_alpha   90.00
_cell.angle_beta   90.00
_cell.angle_gamma   90.00
#
_symmetry.space_group_name_H-M   'P 1'
#
loop_
_entity.id
_entity.type
_entity.pdbx_description
1 polymer ?
#
loop_
_entity_poly.entity_id
_entity_poly.type
_entity_poly.pdbx_seq_one_letter_code
_entity_poly.pdbx_strand_id
1 'polypeptide(L)'
;MVFQKLLDSINKGQDTVLVTIIESIGSTPRKIGTKMLMSERKHLAGTIGGGIVEYECEEMAKQLIKEQKNARRSFNLRPDDKEGLGAVCGGKMEVLFQYLPGEDPSLKRICQEMISHEKNHQPAWLWFPLNLTSKDSLIFYSDTTGWLGTYDQQAISTKAKRKTDRYEVNLETYLVEELFQEGKVVIFGGGGGTYHKHWCLY
;
A
#
# COMPACT_ATOMS: atom_id res chain seq x y z
N MET A 1 10.28 -4.73 -1.05
CA MET A 1 9.87 -5.90 -0.22
C MET A 1 8.48 -6.49 -0.58
N VAL A 2 7.38 -5.73 -0.61
CA VAL A 2 6.05 -6.24 -1.01
C VAL A 2 5.95 -6.55 -2.51
N PHE A 3 6.37 -5.61 -3.37
CA PHE A 3 6.28 -5.77 -4.83
C PHE A 3 7.23 -6.83 -5.40
N GLN A 4 8.34 -7.11 -4.71
CA GLN A 4 9.18 -8.27 -5.03
C GLN A 4 8.41 -9.58 -4.81
N LYS A 5 7.67 -9.71 -3.70
CA LYS A 5 6.83 -10.90 -3.43
C LYS A 5 5.64 -11.01 -4.38
N LEU A 6 5.10 -9.87 -4.83
CA LEU A 6 4.09 -9.85 -5.89
C LEU A 6 4.68 -10.40 -7.19
N LEU A 7 5.85 -9.93 -7.63
CA LEU A 7 6.51 -10.45 -8.82
C LEU A 7 6.83 -11.95 -8.69
N ASP A 8 7.29 -12.41 -7.53
CA ASP A 8 7.54 -13.83 -7.27
C ASP A 8 6.26 -14.68 -7.40
N SER A 9 5.09 -14.12 -7.05
CA SER A 9 3.79 -14.79 -7.15
C SER A 9 3.30 -14.83 -8.59
N ILE A 10 3.42 -13.71 -9.32
CA ILE A 10 3.14 -13.61 -10.75
C ILE A 10 3.98 -14.60 -11.56
N ASN A 11 5.27 -14.75 -11.24
CA ASN A 11 6.15 -15.72 -11.91
C ASN A 11 5.74 -17.18 -11.66
N LYS A 12 4.88 -17.44 -10.67
CA LYS A 12 4.29 -18.74 -10.38
C LYS A 12 2.84 -18.88 -10.89
N GLY A 13 2.32 -17.88 -11.61
CA GLY A 13 0.91 -17.82 -12.01
C GLY A 13 -0.04 -17.75 -10.81
N GLN A 14 0.42 -17.21 -9.67
CA GLN A 14 -0.36 -17.19 -8.43
C GLN A 14 -1.08 -15.87 -8.27
N ASP A 15 -2.41 -15.94 -8.20
CA ASP A 15 -3.27 -14.80 -7.87
C ASP A 15 -3.03 -14.31 -6.44
N THR A 16 -3.16 -13.00 -6.27
CA THR A 16 -2.97 -12.33 -4.99
C THR A 16 -4.02 -11.26 -4.74
N VAL A 17 -4.13 -10.85 -3.48
CA VAL A 17 -4.83 -9.63 -3.10
C VAL A 17 -3.86 -8.70 -2.39
N LEU A 18 -3.76 -7.47 -2.87
CA LEU A 18 -3.04 -6.39 -2.23
C LEU A 18 -4.00 -5.60 -1.34
N VAL A 19 -3.73 -5.66 -0.05
CA VAL A 19 -4.47 -4.97 1.01
C VAL A 19 -3.73 -3.66 1.30
N THR A 20 -4.41 -2.52 1.18
CA THR A 20 -3.81 -1.19 1.41
C THR A 20 -4.67 -0.36 2.33
N ILE A 21 -4.09 0.25 3.36
CA ILE A 21 -4.78 1.27 4.17
C ILE A 21 -4.88 2.53 3.32
N ILE A 22 -6.11 2.91 2.99
CA ILE A 22 -6.39 4.09 2.16
C ILE A 22 -6.91 5.26 2.97
N GLU A 23 -7.44 5.03 4.17
CA GLU A 23 -7.84 6.07 5.11
C GLU A 23 -7.52 5.67 6.54
N SER A 24 -7.13 6.65 7.34
CA SER A 24 -6.90 6.50 8.78
C SER A 24 -7.28 7.81 9.45
N ILE A 25 -8.17 7.73 10.45
CA ILE A 25 -8.66 8.84 11.26
C ILE A 25 -8.45 8.46 12.72
N GLY A 26 -7.92 9.37 13.52
CA GLY A 26 -7.66 9.13 14.95
C GLY A 26 -6.44 8.24 15.19
N SER A 27 -6.40 7.55 16.33
CA SER A 27 -5.28 6.66 16.69
C SER A 27 -5.43 5.31 16.00
N THR A 28 -4.80 5.15 14.83
CA THR A 28 -4.69 3.87 14.13
C THR A 28 -3.24 3.34 14.21
N PRO A 29 -3.03 2.01 14.23
CA PRO A 29 -1.70 1.41 14.40
C PRO A 29 -0.76 1.67 13.21
N ARG A 30 -1.31 1.96 12.03
CA ARG A 30 -0.56 2.17 10.78
C ARG A 30 -1.09 3.38 10.01
N LYS A 31 -0.24 3.92 9.13
CA LYS A 31 -0.52 5.10 8.29
C LYS A 31 -1.11 4.68 6.94
N ILE A 32 -1.81 5.62 6.28
CA ILE A 32 -2.20 5.51 4.87
C ILE A 32 -1.00 5.08 4.03
N GLY A 33 -1.24 4.20 3.07
CA GLY A 33 -0.22 3.63 2.18
C GLY A 33 0.37 2.31 2.67
N THR A 34 0.20 1.96 3.95
CA THR A 34 0.64 0.66 4.49
C THR A 34 -0.02 -0.49 3.74
N LYS A 35 0.76 -1.52 3.39
CA LYS A 35 0.31 -2.64 2.56
C LYS A 35 0.56 -3.99 3.19
N MET A 36 -0.29 -4.94 2.82
CA MET A 36 -0.16 -6.37 3.08
C MET A 36 -0.52 -7.13 1.82
N LEU A 37 0.26 -8.16 1.47
CA LEU A 37 0.04 -8.99 0.30
C LEU A 37 -0.37 -10.40 0.72
N MET A 38 -1.47 -10.87 0.15
CA MET A 38 -2.05 -12.17 0.45
C MET A 38 -2.11 -13.03 -0.81
N SER A 39 -1.83 -14.32 -0.64
CA SER A 39 -2.25 -15.37 -1.58
C SER A 39 -3.46 -16.11 -1.01
N GLU A 40 -4.08 -16.98 -1.79
CA GLU A 40 -5.20 -17.82 -1.31
C GLU A 40 -4.82 -18.66 -0.08
N ARG A 41 -3.53 -19.05 0.04
CA ARG A 41 -3.07 -19.98 1.08
C ARG A 41 -2.46 -19.29 2.29
N LYS A 42 -1.84 -18.12 2.10
CA LYS A 42 -1.05 -17.48 3.16
C LYS A 42 -0.77 -16.02 2.90
N HIS A 43 -0.40 -15.35 3.99
CA HIS A 43 0.28 -14.08 4.00
C HIS A 43 1.67 -14.18 3.35
N LEU A 44 1.99 -13.19 2.50
CA LEU A 44 3.22 -13.17 1.71
C LEU A 44 4.19 -12.05 2.13
N ALA A 45 3.67 -10.87 2.47
CA ALA A 45 4.49 -9.71 2.85
C ALA A 45 3.65 -8.60 3.49
N GLY A 46 4.32 -7.70 4.22
CA GLY A 46 3.69 -6.51 4.80
C GLY A 46 2.81 -6.82 6.01
N THR A 47 2.13 -5.83 6.56
CA THR A 47 1.21 -5.97 7.71
C THR A 47 0.35 -4.72 7.74
N ILE A 48 -0.91 -4.84 8.13
CA ILE A 48 -1.80 -3.67 8.28
C ILE A 48 -1.89 -3.18 9.73
N GLY A 49 -1.13 -3.78 10.66
CA GLY A 49 -1.01 -3.33 12.04
C GLY A 49 -1.30 -4.39 13.11
N GLY A 50 -1.55 -5.65 12.74
CA GLY A 50 -1.79 -6.76 13.66
C GLY A 50 -3.18 -6.81 14.29
N GLY A 51 -3.39 -7.79 15.18
CA GLY A 51 -4.62 -7.96 15.94
C GLY A 51 -5.81 -8.48 15.13
N ILE A 52 -7.03 -8.24 15.63
CA ILE A 52 -8.27 -8.73 15.01
C ILE A 52 -8.46 -8.21 13.58
N VAL A 53 -8.04 -6.98 13.31
CA VAL A 53 -8.21 -6.36 11.99
C VAL A 53 -7.32 -7.02 10.95
N GLU A 54 -6.09 -7.39 11.31
CA GLU A 54 -5.21 -8.15 10.41
C GLU A 54 -5.81 -9.51 10.06
N TYR A 55 -6.30 -10.25 11.06
CA TYR A 55 -6.99 -11.51 10.85
C TYR A 55 -8.23 -11.38 9.93
N GLU A 56 -9.08 -10.37 10.16
CA GLU A 56 -10.24 -10.14 9.30
C GLU A 56 -9.86 -9.78 7.85
N CYS A 57 -8.77 -9.04 7.67
CA CYS A 57 -8.23 -8.74 6.35
C CYS A 57 -7.65 -9.99 5.67
N GLU A 58 -7.00 -10.89 6.41
CA GLU A 58 -6.51 -12.15 5.86
C GLU A 58 -7.66 -13.02 5.34
N GLU A 59 -8.71 -13.21 6.15
CA GLU A 59 -9.86 -14.04 5.78
C GLU A 59 -10.61 -13.45 4.58
N MET A 60 -10.83 -12.13 4.58
CA MET A 60 -11.45 -11.43 3.46
C MET A 60 -10.60 -11.54 2.19
N ALA A 61 -9.27 -11.38 2.28
CA ALA A 61 -8.41 -11.50 1.12
C ALA A 61 -8.46 -12.90 0.49
N LYS A 62 -8.49 -13.97 1.30
CA LYS A 62 -8.64 -15.35 0.80
C LYS A 62 -9.96 -15.53 0.04
N GLN A 63 -11.06 -14.95 0.55
CA GLN A 63 -12.35 -14.99 -0.13
C GLN A 63 -12.33 -14.21 -1.45
N LEU A 64 -11.77 -12.99 -1.46
CA LEU A 64 -11.72 -12.14 -2.65
C LEU A 64 -10.86 -12.69 -3.77
N ILE A 65 -9.81 -13.48 -3.45
CA ILE A 65 -9.04 -14.22 -4.46
C ILE A 65 -9.93 -15.24 -5.18
N LYS A 66 -10.75 -16.00 -4.43
CA LYS A 66 -11.67 -16.98 -5.02
C LYS A 66 -12.76 -16.32 -5.85
N GLU A 67 -13.22 -15.15 -5.42
CA GLU A 67 -14.24 -14.37 -6.13
C GLU A 67 -13.68 -13.54 -7.29
N GLN A 68 -12.36 -13.38 -7.37
CA GLN A 68 -11.65 -12.51 -8.33
C GLN A 68 -12.17 -11.07 -8.31
N LYS A 69 -12.31 -10.50 -7.10
CA LYS A 69 -12.94 -9.19 -6.89
C LYS A 69 -12.10 -8.25 -6.04
N ASN A 70 -12.25 -6.96 -6.34
CA ASN A 70 -11.81 -5.90 -5.47
C ASN A 70 -12.87 -5.64 -4.37
N ALA A 71 -12.44 -5.12 -3.23
CA ALA A 71 -13.36 -4.70 -2.18
C ALA A 71 -12.79 -3.53 -1.36
N ARG A 72 -13.64 -2.92 -0.55
CA ARG A 72 -13.26 -1.91 0.43
C ARG A 72 -14.00 -2.15 1.73
N ARG A 73 -13.28 -2.00 2.84
CA ARG A 73 -13.83 -2.25 4.18
C ARG A 73 -13.40 -1.17 5.15
N SER A 74 -14.37 -0.65 5.88
CA SER A 74 -14.16 0.23 7.02
C SER A 74 -14.09 -0.57 8.32
N PHE A 75 -13.12 -0.25 9.16
CA PHE A 75 -12.93 -0.81 10.50
C PHE A 75 -13.01 0.31 11.54
N ASN A 76 -13.78 0.07 12.60
CA ASN A 76 -13.84 0.94 13.77
C ASN A 76 -12.99 0.30 14.87
N LEU A 77 -11.91 0.96 15.28
CA LEU A 77 -10.94 0.46 16.27
C LEU A 77 -11.35 0.75 17.71
N ARG A 78 -12.66 0.84 17.99
CA ARG A 78 -13.12 1.04 19.36
C ARG A 78 -12.93 -0.29 20.11
N PRO A 79 -12.32 -0.29 21.31
CA PRO A 79 -12.61 -1.34 22.28
C PRO A 79 -14.11 -1.29 22.56
N ASP A 80 -14.79 -2.44 22.58
CA ASP A 80 -16.17 -2.51 23.05
C ASP A 80 -16.29 -1.76 24.39
N ASP A 81 -17.27 -0.85 24.49
CA ASP A 81 -17.64 -0.12 25.71
C ASP A 81 -18.19 -1.10 26.77
N LYS A 82 -17.34 -1.96 27.31
CA LYS A 82 -17.57 -2.69 28.55
C LYS A 82 -16.49 -2.24 29.51
N GLU A 83 -16.93 -1.53 30.55
CA GLU A 83 -16.12 -0.93 31.61
C GLU A 83 -15.62 0.48 31.29
N GLY A 84 -16.43 1.45 31.73
CA GLY A 84 -16.12 2.85 31.63
C GLY A 84 -14.86 3.22 32.39
N LEU A 85 -14.00 3.98 31.73
CA LEU A 85 -13.21 5.08 32.26
C LEU A 85 -12.72 5.86 31.03
N GLY A 86 -13.03 7.16 30.99
CA GLY A 86 -12.84 8.01 29.84
C GLY A 86 -11.36 8.14 29.43
N ALA A 87 -10.97 7.42 28.37
CA ALA A 87 -9.85 7.75 27.51
C ALA A 87 -9.87 6.83 26.28
N VAL A 88 -10.58 7.18 25.20
CA VAL A 88 -10.49 6.39 23.96
C VAL A 88 -10.40 7.32 22.76
N CYS A 89 -9.17 7.61 22.35
CA CYS A 89 -8.92 8.08 20.99
C CYS A 89 -9.17 6.91 20.04
N GLY A 90 -10.44 6.62 19.72
CA GLY A 90 -10.82 5.52 18.83
C GLY A 90 -10.54 5.89 17.39
N GLY A 91 -9.77 5.05 16.68
CA GLY A 91 -9.47 5.26 15.26
C GLY A 91 -10.52 4.65 14.33
N LYS A 92 -10.74 5.27 13.16
CA LYS A 92 -11.39 4.64 12.01
C LYS A 92 -10.34 4.38 10.96
N MET A 93 -10.38 3.21 10.34
CA MET A 93 -9.47 2.82 9.27
C MET A 93 -10.28 2.32 8.08
N GLU A 94 -9.83 2.65 6.88
CA GLU A 94 -10.40 2.10 5.67
C GLU A 94 -9.33 1.40 4.84
N VAL A 95 -9.68 0.20 4.40
CA VAL A 95 -8.80 -0.73 3.74
C VAL A 95 -9.35 -1.07 2.37
N LEU A 96 -8.50 -0.97 1.37
CA LEU A 96 -8.74 -1.37 -0.01
C LEU A 96 -8.14 -2.75 -0.25
N PHE A 97 -8.90 -3.63 -0.87
CA PHE A 97 -8.48 -4.94 -1.32
C PHE A 97 -8.51 -4.94 -2.84
N GLN A 98 -7.33 -5.06 -3.45
CA GLN A 98 -7.19 -5.14 -4.91
C GLN A 98 -6.82 -6.56 -5.29
N TYR A 99 -7.67 -7.23 -6.06
CA TYR A 99 -7.38 -8.50 -6.69
C TYR A 99 -6.38 -8.29 -7.83
N LEU A 100 -5.32 -9.09 -7.82
CA LEU A 100 -4.19 -9.00 -8.72
C LEU A 100 -3.97 -10.37 -9.38
N PRO A 101 -4.35 -10.54 -10.66
CA PRO A 101 -4.19 -11.80 -11.36
C PRO A 101 -2.71 -12.18 -11.51
N GLY A 102 -2.38 -13.44 -11.23
CA GLY A 102 -1.02 -13.97 -11.35
C GLY A 102 -0.52 -14.05 -12.80
N GLU A 103 -1.44 -14.06 -13.77
CA GLU A 103 -1.14 -14.17 -15.20
C GLU A 103 -1.28 -12.84 -15.96
N ASP A 104 -1.43 -11.70 -15.27
CA ASP A 104 -1.51 -10.39 -15.92
C ASP A 104 -0.11 -9.88 -16.39
N PRO A 105 0.15 -9.80 -17.71
CA PRO A 105 1.44 -9.35 -18.23
C PRO A 105 1.72 -7.87 -17.93
N SER A 106 0.67 -7.04 -17.83
CA SER A 106 0.79 -5.62 -17.53
C SER A 106 1.24 -5.42 -16.09
N LEU A 107 0.61 -6.15 -15.16
CA LEU A 107 1.01 -6.17 -13.75
C LEU A 107 2.45 -6.69 -13.58
N LYS A 108 2.82 -7.75 -14.31
CA LYS A 108 4.19 -8.27 -14.32
C LYS A 108 5.19 -7.19 -14.71
N ARG A 109 4.92 -6.47 -15.81
CA ARG A 109 5.78 -5.38 -16.30
C ARG A 109 5.89 -4.25 -15.28
N ILE A 110 4.79 -3.83 -14.69
CA ILE A 110 4.78 -2.82 -13.62
C ILE A 110 5.71 -3.24 -12.47
N CYS A 111 5.58 -4.47 -11.98
CA CYS A 111 6.42 -4.95 -10.88
C CYS A 111 7.92 -4.96 -11.25
N GLN A 112 8.25 -5.35 -12.48
CA GLN A 112 9.63 -5.35 -12.97
C GLN A 112 10.24 -3.95 -13.00
N GLU A 113 9.49 -2.96 -13.52
CA GLU A 113 9.93 -1.56 -13.55
C GLU A 113 10.08 -0.99 -12.15
N MET A 114 9.13 -1.25 -11.25
CA MET A 114 9.23 -0.83 -9.85
C MET A 114 10.51 -1.34 -9.18
N ILE A 115 10.84 -2.63 -9.38
CA ILE A 115 12.05 -3.24 -8.81
C ILE A 115 13.32 -2.69 -9.48
N SER A 116 13.27 -2.41 -10.78
CA SER A 116 14.38 -1.79 -11.51
C SER A 116 14.68 -0.40 -10.96
N HIS A 117 13.65 0.45 -10.81
CA HIS A 117 13.79 1.80 -10.28
C HIS A 117 14.22 1.81 -8.82
N GLU A 118 13.80 0.80 -8.03
CA GLU A 118 14.28 0.59 -6.65
C GLU A 118 15.79 0.40 -6.61
N LYS A 119 16.28 -0.53 -7.44
CA LYS A 119 17.72 -0.87 -7.50
C LYS A 119 18.57 0.28 -8.01
N ASN A 120 18.01 1.10 -8.91
CA ASN A 120 18.72 2.20 -9.55
C ASN A 120 18.51 3.54 -8.85
N HIS A 121 17.80 3.59 -7.73
CA HIS A 121 17.44 4.82 -7.01
C HIS A 121 16.79 5.88 -7.92
N GLN A 122 15.98 5.44 -8.88
CA GLN A 122 15.29 6.33 -9.81
C GLN A 122 13.90 6.67 -9.28
N PRO A 123 13.48 7.95 -9.31
CA PRO A 123 12.15 8.33 -8.87
C PRO A 123 11.09 7.65 -9.73
N ALA A 124 10.07 7.13 -9.06
CA ALA A 124 8.93 6.49 -9.69
C ALA A 124 7.71 6.63 -8.80
N TRP A 125 6.53 6.66 -9.43
CA TRP A 125 5.25 6.84 -8.77
C TRP A 125 4.32 5.68 -9.08
N LEU A 126 3.62 5.24 -8.04
CA LEU A 126 2.58 4.23 -8.13
C LEU A 126 1.25 4.86 -7.78
N TRP A 127 0.29 4.67 -8.67
CA TRP A 127 -1.05 5.24 -8.59
C TRP A 127 -2.04 4.11 -8.32
N PHE A 128 -2.78 4.24 -7.22
CA PHE A 128 -3.76 3.28 -6.74
C PHE A 128 -5.16 3.85 -6.94
N PRO A 129 -5.95 3.34 -7.90
CA PRO A 129 -7.35 3.74 -8.04
C PRO A 129 -8.15 3.33 -6.79
N LEU A 130 -8.94 4.26 -6.25
CA LEU A 130 -9.72 4.10 -5.02
C LEU A 130 -11.22 3.85 -5.25
N ASN A 131 -11.70 4.04 -6.47
CA ASN A 131 -13.12 3.98 -6.83
C ASN A 131 -13.61 2.56 -7.19
N LEU A 132 -12.72 1.56 -7.21
CA LEU A 132 -13.07 0.14 -7.31
C LEU A 132 -13.87 -0.24 -8.58
N THR A 133 -13.54 0.32 -9.74
CA THR A 133 -14.15 -0.16 -10.99
C THR A 133 -13.45 -1.45 -11.45
N SER A 134 -14.20 -2.34 -12.13
CA SER A 134 -13.76 -3.71 -12.47
C SER A 134 -12.52 -3.83 -13.39
N LYS A 135 -11.95 -2.72 -13.88
CA LYS A 135 -10.80 -2.70 -14.80
C LYS A 135 -9.57 -1.99 -14.23
N ASP A 136 -9.64 -1.60 -12.96
CA ASP A 136 -8.64 -0.75 -12.34
C ASP A 136 -7.39 -1.55 -11.95
N SER A 137 -6.34 -1.45 -12.77
CA SER A 137 -5.02 -1.97 -12.47
C SER A 137 -4.18 -0.94 -11.69
N LEU A 138 -3.13 -1.38 -11.01
CA LEU A 138 -2.06 -0.49 -10.59
C LEU A 138 -1.53 0.30 -11.80
N ILE A 139 -1.15 1.56 -11.59
CA ILE A 139 -0.58 2.41 -12.63
C ILE A 139 0.79 2.89 -12.19
N PHE A 140 1.80 2.68 -13.02
CA PHE A 140 3.17 3.09 -12.76
C PHE A 140 3.57 4.25 -13.65
N TYR A 141 4.36 5.17 -13.12
CA TYR A 141 5.01 6.22 -13.89
C TYR A 141 6.44 6.45 -13.42
N SER A 142 7.33 6.68 -14.38
CA SER A 142 8.63 7.30 -14.17
C SER A 142 8.99 8.14 -15.41
N ASP A 143 9.92 9.07 -15.27
CA ASP A 143 10.37 9.87 -16.43
C ASP A 143 11.13 9.01 -17.47
N THR A 144 11.72 7.89 -17.05
CA THR A 144 12.53 7.01 -17.91
C THR A 144 11.71 5.91 -18.59
N THR A 145 10.66 5.42 -17.95
CA THR A 145 9.79 4.34 -18.48
C THR A 145 8.53 4.91 -19.11
N GLY A 146 8.07 6.08 -18.66
CA GLY A 146 6.75 6.59 -18.94
C GLY A 146 5.68 5.86 -18.13
N TRP A 147 4.44 5.92 -18.61
CA TRP A 147 3.28 5.36 -17.95
C TRP A 147 3.04 3.90 -18.32
N LEU A 148 2.64 3.09 -17.33
CA LEU A 148 2.22 1.70 -17.49
C LEU A 148 0.92 1.44 -16.72
N GLY A 149 0.12 0.50 -17.24
CA GLY A 149 -1.21 0.16 -16.69
C GLY A 149 -2.33 0.69 -17.57
N THR A 150 -3.57 0.40 -17.18
CA THR A 150 -4.77 0.92 -17.84
C THR A 150 -5.23 2.19 -17.12
N TYR A 151 -5.23 3.32 -17.82
CA TYR A 151 -5.62 4.62 -17.25
C TYR A 151 -6.02 5.63 -18.33
N ASP A 152 -6.70 6.69 -17.91
CA ASP A 152 -6.97 7.84 -18.79
C ASP A 152 -5.71 8.71 -18.94
N GLN A 153 -5.08 8.59 -20.12
CA GLN A 153 -3.82 9.26 -20.43
C GLN A 153 -3.92 10.79 -20.45
N GLN A 154 -5.07 11.33 -20.85
CA GLN A 154 -5.28 12.78 -20.88
C GLN A 154 -5.41 13.33 -19.46
N ALA A 155 -5.97 12.53 -18.55
CA ALA A 155 -6.33 12.98 -17.23
C ALA A 155 -5.16 12.92 -16.23
N ILE A 156 -4.34 11.87 -16.29
CA ILE A 156 -3.29 11.61 -15.30
C ILE A 156 -1.95 12.33 -15.60
N SER A 157 -1.65 12.64 -16.87
CA SER A 157 -0.33 13.12 -17.33
C SER A 157 0.14 14.48 -16.78
N THR A 158 -0.73 15.25 -16.10
CA THR A 158 -0.47 16.65 -15.74
C THR A 158 -0.10 16.90 -14.28
N LYS A 159 -0.21 15.91 -13.38
CA LYS A 159 -0.16 16.17 -11.93
C LYS A 159 0.43 15.03 -11.10
N ALA A 160 1.72 15.07 -10.76
CA ALA A 160 2.24 14.54 -9.48
C ALA A 160 3.65 15.03 -9.20
N LYS A 161 3.88 15.72 -8.07
CA LYS A 161 5.22 16.14 -7.58
C LYS A 161 5.33 16.19 -6.04
N ARG A 162 4.58 15.39 -5.26
CA ARG A 162 4.71 15.34 -3.80
C ARG A 162 4.56 13.93 -3.20
N LYS A 163 5.15 13.76 -2.01
CA LYS A 163 5.24 12.55 -1.18
C LYS A 163 3.86 12.17 -0.62
N THR A 164 3.28 11.13 -1.20
CA THR A 164 1.96 10.52 -0.89
C THR A 164 0.81 11.51 -0.82
N ASP A 165 0.01 11.61 -1.88
CA ASP A 165 -1.17 12.48 -1.92
C ASP A 165 -2.35 11.80 -2.64
N ARG A 166 -3.58 12.25 -2.32
CA ARG A 166 -4.78 11.84 -3.03
C ARG A 166 -4.99 12.77 -4.22
N TYR A 167 -5.13 12.20 -5.40
CA TYR A 167 -5.39 12.94 -6.63
C TYR A 167 -6.78 12.60 -7.16
N GLU A 168 -7.58 13.63 -7.41
CA GLU A 168 -8.84 13.48 -8.14
C GLU A 168 -8.63 13.89 -9.59
N VAL A 169 -8.98 12.98 -10.49
CA VAL A 169 -8.73 13.09 -11.92
C VAL A 169 -9.97 12.54 -12.63
N ASN A 170 -10.72 13.41 -13.33
CA ASN A 170 -11.96 13.03 -14.03
C ASN A 170 -12.95 12.21 -13.16
N LEU A 171 -13.17 12.64 -11.90
CA LEU A 171 -14.01 11.98 -10.89
C LEU A 171 -13.44 10.65 -10.34
N GLU A 172 -12.28 10.21 -10.84
CA GLU A 172 -11.53 9.08 -10.31
C GLU A 172 -10.56 9.55 -9.22
N THR A 173 -10.60 8.89 -8.06
CA THR A 173 -9.67 9.20 -6.96
C THR A 173 -8.53 8.19 -6.96
N TYR A 174 -7.30 8.69 -6.92
CA TYR A 174 -6.08 7.90 -6.83
C TYR A 174 -5.34 8.21 -5.54
N LEU A 175 -4.85 7.20 -4.85
CA LEU A 175 -3.76 7.37 -3.89
C LEU A 175 -2.45 7.26 -4.68
N VAL A 176 -1.59 8.26 -4.64
CA VAL A 176 -0.33 8.27 -5.39
C VAL A 176 0.81 8.21 -4.42
N GLU A 177 1.72 7.26 -4.60
CA GLU A 177 2.88 7.05 -3.75
C GLU A 177 4.17 7.15 -4.56
N GLU A 178 5.14 7.89 -4.03
CA GLU A 178 6.51 7.85 -4.51
C GLU A 178 7.18 6.59 -3.97
N LEU A 179 7.72 5.75 -4.86
CA LEU A 179 8.29 4.46 -4.50
C LEU A 179 9.64 4.58 -3.78
N PHE A 180 10.38 5.66 -4.04
CA PHE A 180 11.69 5.91 -3.45
C PHE A 180 11.77 7.32 -2.91
N GLN A 181 11.97 7.43 -1.60
CA GLN A 181 12.43 8.65 -0.98
C GLN A 181 13.86 8.40 -0.55
N GLU A 182 14.80 9.23 -1.01
CA GLU A 182 16.05 9.36 -0.30
C GLU A 182 15.70 9.66 1.16
N GLY A 183 16.08 8.73 2.05
CA GLY A 183 15.97 8.96 3.48
C GLY A 183 16.85 10.14 3.84
N LYS A 184 16.29 11.35 3.90
CA LYS A 184 16.92 12.43 4.65
C LYS A 184 16.94 12.00 6.11
N VAL A 185 18.05 11.40 6.52
CA VAL A 185 18.39 11.23 7.93
C VAL A 185 18.75 12.61 8.46
N VAL A 186 17.79 13.27 9.10
CA VAL A 186 18.07 14.50 9.85
C VAL A 186 18.56 14.08 11.23
N ILE A 187 19.87 14.11 11.42
CA ILE A 187 20.47 13.97 12.76
C ILE A 187 20.31 15.30 13.48
N PHE A 188 19.38 15.38 14.43
CA PHE A 188 19.39 16.45 15.43
C PHE A 188 20.42 16.08 16.50
N GLY A 189 21.68 16.47 16.28
CA GLY A 189 22.71 16.44 17.32
C GLY A 189 22.58 17.67 18.20
N GLY A 190 21.87 17.54 19.33
CA GLY A 190 21.83 18.53 20.39
C GLY A 190 22.41 17.95 21.67
N GLY A 191 23.51 18.54 22.16
CA GLY A 191 24.02 18.35 23.52
C GLY A 191 25.25 17.43 23.64
N GLY A 192 26.36 18.00 24.11
CA GLY A 192 27.57 17.28 24.47
C GLY A 192 27.40 16.42 25.73
N GLY A 193 28.18 15.34 25.81
CA GLY A 193 28.21 14.44 26.97
C GLY A 193 28.37 13.00 26.54
N THR A 194 29.56 12.45 26.76
CA THR A 194 29.99 11.07 26.51
C THR A 194 29.04 10.03 27.10
N TYR A 195 28.39 9.20 26.26
CA TYR A 195 27.86 7.88 26.69
C TYR A 195 27.95 6.84 25.56
N HIS A 196 28.42 5.65 25.92
CA HIS A 196 28.57 4.47 25.07
C HIS A 196 27.23 4.04 24.46
N LYS A 197 27.22 3.82 23.14
CA LYS A 197 26.05 3.32 22.41
C LYS A 197 26.11 1.80 22.29
N HIS A 198 25.20 1.10 22.97
CA HIS A 198 24.72 -0.21 22.55
C HIS A 198 23.65 -0.01 21.47
N TRP A 199 23.80 -0.67 20.33
CA TRP A 199 22.87 -0.63 19.22
C TRP A 199 21.81 -1.72 19.38
N CYS A 200 20.54 -1.34 19.33
CA CYS A 200 19.43 -2.25 19.09
C CYS A 200 18.84 -1.87 17.73
N LEU A 201 18.99 -2.76 16.75
CA LEU A 201 18.41 -2.65 15.42
C LEU A 201 16.96 -3.13 15.49
N TYR A 202 16.03 -2.33 14.94
CA TYR A 202 14.71 -2.78 14.47
C TYR A 202 14.62 -2.48 12.97
#